data_AF-A0A6A4XDI8-F1
#
_entry.id   AF-A0A6A4XDI8-F1
#
_cell.length_a   1.000
_cell.length_b   1.000
_cell.length_c   1.000
_cell.angle_alpha   90.00
_cell.angle_beta   90.00
_cell.angle_gamma   90.00
#
_symmetry.space_group_name_H-M   'P 1'
#
loop_
_entity.id
_entity.type
_entity.pdbx_description
1 polymer ?
#
loop_
_entity_poly.entity_id
_entity_poly.type
_entity_poly.pdbx_seq_one_letter_code
_entity_poly.pdbx_strand_id
1 'polypeptide(L)'
;MVLRSLGCRLVGNIATYIAGFVVKKALDSVSCSTCQEALLESIRQALDTLQSDNATLADAVEVWMDLEANEILPPHRDAVRRRRSQALGTVHAAANLLDPRYGGQKLPAELRKAAEEWLGPGVLADVILMENKEDPFPRAFFEPAFIARLTPRAWWLGLKKRPVLLKPQQMNSLRCQR
;
A
#
# COMPACT_ATOMS: atom_id res chain seq x y z
N MET A 1 -20.78 6.04 -5.47
CA MET A 1 -20.43 7.13 -4.51
C MET A 1 -19.90 6.61 -3.17
N VAL A 2 -20.24 5.39 -2.73
CA VAL A 2 -19.86 4.84 -1.41
C VAL A 2 -18.40 4.38 -1.28
N LEU A 3 -17.77 3.88 -2.37
CA LEU A 3 -16.36 3.42 -2.39
C LEU A 3 -15.33 4.50 -2.05
N ARG A 4 -15.62 5.78 -2.36
CA ARG A 4 -14.75 6.91 -1.97
C ARG A 4 -14.73 7.10 -0.46
N SER A 5 -15.85 6.91 0.22
CA SER A 5 -15.97 7.17 1.66
C SER A 5 -15.28 6.13 2.55
N LEU A 6 -15.18 4.86 2.10
CA LEU A 6 -14.52 3.78 2.85
C LEU A 6 -13.00 3.78 2.64
N GLY A 7 -12.53 4.01 1.42
CA GLY A 7 -11.10 4.16 1.12
C GLY A 7 -10.49 5.35 1.87
N CYS A 8 -11.14 6.52 1.84
CA CYS A 8 -10.69 7.70 2.59
C CYS A 8 -10.70 7.50 4.12
N ARG A 9 -11.63 6.69 4.66
CA ARG A 9 -11.66 6.39 6.12
C ARG A 9 -10.55 5.42 6.53
N LEU A 10 -10.25 4.39 5.72
CA LEU A 10 -9.16 3.46 6.01
C LEU A 10 -7.79 4.15 5.88
N VAL A 11 -7.57 4.92 4.82
CA VAL A 11 -6.34 5.73 4.66
C VAL A 11 -6.25 6.81 5.74
N GLY A 12 -7.37 7.45 6.10
CA GLY A 12 -7.46 8.43 7.18
C GLY A 12 -7.11 7.84 8.56
N ASN A 13 -7.53 6.61 8.85
CA ASN A 13 -7.11 5.91 10.07
C ASN A 13 -5.60 5.66 10.08
N ILE A 14 -5.00 5.26 8.95
CA ILE A 14 -3.56 5.03 8.84
C ILE A 14 -2.76 6.33 8.99
N ALA A 15 -3.19 7.43 8.36
CA ALA A 15 -2.60 8.75 8.56
C ALA A 15 -2.70 9.20 10.03
N THR A 16 -3.80 8.89 10.71
CA THR A 16 -3.97 9.15 12.15
C THR A 16 -3.02 8.30 13.01
N TYR A 17 -2.75 7.05 12.63
CA TYR A 17 -1.76 6.20 13.31
C TYR A 17 -0.33 6.73 13.13
N ILE A 18 0.02 7.23 11.95
CA ILE A 18 1.33 7.86 11.70
C ILE A 18 1.44 9.15 12.50
N ALA A 19 0.46 10.05 12.41
CA ALA A 19 0.46 11.31 13.14
C ALA A 19 0.51 11.12 14.68
N GLY A 20 -0.30 10.18 15.21
CA GLY A 20 -0.34 9.88 16.65
C GLY A 20 0.89 9.16 17.19
N PHE A 21 1.60 8.39 16.35
CA PHE A 21 2.88 7.80 16.71
C PHE A 21 4.00 8.85 16.76
N VAL A 22 4.00 9.75 15.78
CA VAL A 22 5.05 10.74 15.57
C VAL A 22 5.09 11.79 16.66
N VAL A 23 3.96 12.44 16.95
CA VAL A 23 3.95 13.56 17.90
C VAL A 23 4.42 13.09 19.28
N LYS A 24 4.02 11.88 19.68
CA LYS A 24 4.37 11.35 21.01
C LYS A 24 5.81 10.85 21.11
N LYS A 25 6.41 10.31 20.05
CA LYS A 25 7.77 9.72 20.14
C LYS A 25 8.88 10.65 19.63
N ALA A 26 8.60 11.50 18.64
CA ALA A 26 9.58 12.48 18.15
C ALA A 26 9.89 13.58 19.18
N LEU A 27 8.93 13.92 20.06
CA LEU A 27 9.14 14.88 21.14
C LEU A 27 9.94 14.30 22.33
N ASP A 28 9.93 12.97 22.53
CA ASP A 28 10.40 12.36 23.78
C ASP A 28 11.84 11.79 23.72
N SER A 29 12.47 11.62 22.55
CA SER A 29 13.66 10.73 22.47
C SER A 29 14.81 11.09 21.53
N VAL A 30 14.85 12.26 20.89
CA VAL A 30 15.97 12.64 20.02
C VAL A 30 16.71 13.85 20.59
N SER A 31 17.96 13.65 21.02
CA SER A 31 18.83 14.70 21.59
C SER A 31 19.60 15.51 20.53
N CYS A 32 19.54 15.12 19.26
CA CYS A 32 20.24 15.76 18.14
C CYS A 32 19.25 16.43 17.19
N SER A 33 19.37 17.75 17.01
CA SER A 33 18.46 18.57 16.19
C SER A 33 18.40 18.11 14.72
N THR A 34 19.54 17.72 14.14
CA THR A 34 19.62 17.28 12.73
C THR A 34 18.91 15.94 12.51
N CYS A 35 19.00 15.00 13.47
CA CYS A 35 18.27 13.74 13.40
C CYS A 35 16.75 13.96 13.57
N GLN A 36 16.37 14.97 14.34
CA GLN A 36 14.98 15.35 14.54
C GLN A 36 14.36 15.98 13.27
N GLU A 37 15.09 16.87 12.59
CA GLU A 37 14.65 17.46 11.32
C GLU A 37 14.47 16.41 10.23
N ALA A 38 15.43 15.49 10.07
CA ALA A 38 15.35 14.45 9.06
C ALA A 38 14.25 13.41 9.35
N LEU A 39 13.98 13.16 10.64
CA LEU A 39 12.82 12.36 11.06
C LEU A 39 11.52 13.05 10.68
N LEU A 40 11.35 14.33 11.05
CA LEU A 40 10.17 15.12 10.74
C LEU A 40 9.93 15.22 9.22
N GLU A 41 11.00 15.34 8.42
CA GLU A 41 10.90 15.37 6.97
C GLU A 41 10.42 14.03 6.38
N SER A 42 10.98 12.91 6.85
CA SER A 42 10.53 11.57 6.43
C SER A 42 9.04 11.35 6.73
N ILE A 43 8.59 11.87 7.87
CA ILE A 43 7.18 11.81 8.27
C ILE A 43 6.31 12.76 7.46
N ARG A 44 6.78 13.98 7.19
CA ARG A 44 6.07 14.95 6.35
C ARG A 44 5.77 14.33 5.00
N GLN A 45 6.77 13.72 4.36
CA GLN A 45 6.62 13.02 3.08
C GLN A 45 5.62 11.84 3.16
N ALA A 46 5.67 11.07 4.25
CA ALA A 46 4.70 10.00 4.50
C ALA A 46 3.26 10.54 4.63
N LEU A 47 3.06 11.63 5.37
CA LEU A 47 1.74 12.26 5.56
C LEU A 47 1.25 12.89 4.25
N ASP A 48 2.09 13.64 3.54
CA ASP A 48 1.77 14.26 2.24
C ASP A 48 1.32 13.19 1.24
N THR A 49 1.99 12.03 1.24
CA THR A 49 1.62 10.90 0.37
C THR A 49 0.25 10.32 0.74
N LEU A 50 -0.01 10.09 2.03
CA LEU A 50 -1.25 9.43 2.48
C LEU A 50 -2.46 10.35 2.56
N GLN A 51 -2.23 11.65 2.70
CA GLN A 51 -3.29 12.66 2.69
C GLN A 51 -3.62 13.16 1.28
N SER A 52 -2.86 12.73 0.26
CA SER A 52 -3.16 13.01 -1.14
C SER A 52 -4.54 12.47 -1.55
N ASP A 53 -5.25 13.23 -2.39
CA ASP A 53 -6.55 12.84 -2.96
C ASP A 53 -6.50 11.53 -3.78
N ASN A 54 -5.31 11.12 -4.21
CA ASN A 54 -5.07 9.91 -4.99
C ASN A 54 -4.44 8.78 -4.18
N ALA A 55 -4.30 8.94 -2.86
CA ALA A 55 -3.75 7.90 -2.00
C ALA A 55 -4.58 6.62 -2.04
N THR A 56 -3.89 5.50 -2.00
CA THR A 56 -4.42 4.14 -2.07
C THR A 56 -3.94 3.31 -0.90
N LEU A 57 -4.59 2.16 -0.69
CA LEU A 57 -4.15 1.19 0.32
C LEU A 57 -2.75 0.64 0.03
N ALA A 58 -2.34 0.61 -1.24
CA ALA A 58 -1.03 0.17 -1.66
C ALA A 58 0.06 1.18 -1.28
N ASP A 59 -0.22 2.48 -1.42
CA ASP A 59 0.70 3.56 -1.01
C ASP A 59 0.95 3.51 0.52
N ALA A 60 -0.07 3.18 1.30
CA ALA A 60 0.07 3.00 2.75
C ALA A 60 1.07 1.89 3.12
N VAL A 61 1.11 0.79 2.36
CA VAL A 61 2.10 -0.27 2.58
C VAL A 61 3.50 0.28 2.34
N GLU A 62 3.72 0.94 1.20
CA GLU A 62 5.03 1.49 0.84
C GLU A 62 5.56 2.48 1.86
N VAL A 63 4.70 3.42 2.30
CA VAL A 63 5.06 4.40 3.32
C VAL A 63 5.54 3.73 4.61
N TRP A 64 4.83 2.68 5.07
CA TRP A 64 5.27 1.96 6.28
C TRP A 64 6.55 1.15 6.07
N MET A 65 6.76 0.57 4.89
CA MET A 65 8.00 -0.15 4.58
C MET A 65 9.19 0.81 4.51
N ASP A 66 9.00 1.98 3.91
CA ASP A 66 10.03 3.03 3.82
C ASP A 66 10.37 3.59 5.20
N LEU A 67 9.36 3.82 6.06
CA LEU A 67 9.57 4.22 7.45
C LEU A 67 10.31 3.15 8.28
N GLU A 68 10.01 1.86 8.08
CA GLU A 68 10.71 0.77 8.77
C GLU A 68 12.17 0.61 8.28
N ALA A 69 12.41 0.83 6.98
CA ALA A 69 13.73 0.75 6.35
C ALA A 69 14.63 1.97 6.64
N ASN A 70 14.04 3.11 7.00
CA ASN A 70 14.75 4.36 7.24
C ASN A 70 15.91 4.20 8.25
N GLU A 71 17.09 4.70 7.87
CA GLU A 71 18.35 4.57 8.62
C GLU A 71 18.47 5.53 9.81
N ILE A 72 17.58 6.53 9.90
CA ILE A 72 17.53 7.52 10.98
C ILE A 72 16.65 7.02 12.13
N LEU A 73 15.74 6.10 11.81
CA LEU A 73 14.81 5.47 12.74
C LEU A 73 15.28 4.22 13.53
N PRO A 74 16.55 3.72 13.51
CA PRO A 74 16.95 2.52 14.27
C PRO A 74 16.51 2.51 15.74
N PRO A 75 16.62 3.61 16.52
CA PRO A 75 16.15 3.63 17.92
C PRO A 75 14.64 3.43 18.09
N HIS A 76 13.88 3.54 17.00
CA HIS A 76 12.41 3.50 16.99
C HIS A 76 11.84 2.43 16.08
N ARG A 77 12.67 1.61 15.42
CA ARG A 77 12.24 0.56 14.47
C ARG A 77 11.20 -0.39 15.07
N ASP A 78 11.39 -0.83 16.31
CA ASP A 78 10.41 -1.70 16.97
C ASP A 78 9.06 -1.03 17.16
N ALA A 79 9.08 0.27 17.45
CA ALA A 79 7.86 1.04 17.66
C ALA A 79 7.16 1.31 16.32
N VAL A 80 7.92 1.60 15.25
CA VAL A 80 7.41 1.67 13.87
C VAL A 80 6.80 0.34 13.45
N ARG A 81 7.50 -0.77 13.65
CA ARG A 81 7.02 -2.13 13.33
C ARG A 81 5.73 -2.48 14.06
N ARG A 82 5.63 -2.16 15.36
CA ARG A 82 4.40 -2.35 16.15
C ARG A 82 3.23 -1.53 15.61
N ARG A 83 3.46 -0.29 15.17
CA ARG A 83 2.41 0.54 14.59
C ARG A 83 2.02 0.07 13.20
N ARG A 84 2.99 -0.34 12.39
CA ARG A 84 2.75 -0.98 11.10
C ARG A 84 1.84 -2.19 11.25
N SER A 85 2.08 -3.08 12.23
CA SER A 85 1.22 -4.25 12.43
C SER A 85 -0.18 -3.93 12.95
N GLN A 86 -0.40 -2.73 13.51
CA GLN A 86 -1.72 -2.23 13.88
C GLN A 86 -2.44 -1.55 12.69
N ALA A 87 -1.69 -0.87 11.83
CA ALA A 87 -2.21 -0.07 10.73
C ALA A 87 -2.44 -0.89 9.45
N LEU A 88 -1.54 -1.82 9.15
CA LEU A 88 -1.60 -2.67 7.96
C LEU A 88 -2.23 -4.02 8.28
N GLY A 89 -2.95 -4.54 7.28
CA GLY A 89 -3.57 -5.84 7.31
C GLY A 89 -3.54 -6.47 5.93
N THR A 90 -4.06 -7.69 5.82
CA THR A 90 -4.03 -8.52 4.61
C THR A 90 -4.57 -7.82 3.37
N VAL A 91 -5.64 -7.04 3.51
CA VAL A 91 -6.23 -6.26 2.40
C VAL A 91 -5.28 -5.19 1.86
N HIS A 92 -4.49 -4.54 2.72
CA HIS A 92 -3.51 -3.54 2.30
C HIS A 92 -2.38 -4.20 1.50
N ALA A 93 -1.89 -5.34 1.98
CA ALA A 93 -0.86 -6.12 1.29
C ALA A 93 -1.34 -6.70 -0.03
N ALA A 94 -2.59 -7.19 -0.10
CA ALA A 94 -3.22 -7.63 -1.33
C ALA A 94 -3.36 -6.49 -2.35
N ALA A 95 -3.72 -5.29 -1.89
CA ALA A 95 -3.76 -4.11 -2.76
C ALA A 95 -2.37 -3.73 -3.29
N ASN A 96 -1.31 -3.86 -2.49
CA ASN A 96 0.07 -3.62 -2.91
C ASN A 96 0.59 -4.67 -3.90
N LEU A 97 0.24 -5.95 -3.73
CA LEU A 97 0.57 -7.01 -4.69
C LEU A 97 -0.03 -6.77 -6.07
N LEU A 98 -1.24 -6.22 -6.13
CA LEU A 98 -1.99 -5.98 -7.37
C LEU A 98 -1.77 -4.57 -7.96
N ASP A 99 -0.89 -3.77 -7.34
CA ASP A 99 -0.54 -2.44 -7.84
C ASP A 99 0.69 -2.54 -8.76
N PRO A 100 0.60 -2.13 -10.04
CA PRO A 100 1.69 -2.26 -11.00
C PRO A 100 2.89 -1.36 -10.65
N ARG A 101 2.71 -0.39 -9.74
CA ARG A 101 3.80 0.46 -9.23
C ARG A 101 4.70 -0.28 -8.25
N TYR A 102 4.15 -1.24 -7.49
CA TYR A 102 4.80 -1.81 -6.32
C TYR A 102 4.97 -3.32 -6.43
N GLY A 103 3.94 -4.03 -6.88
CA GLY A 103 3.99 -5.47 -7.12
C GLY A 103 4.48 -6.28 -5.92
N GLY A 104 4.17 -5.85 -4.69
CA GLY A 104 4.60 -6.55 -3.48
C GLY A 104 6.10 -6.52 -3.17
N GLN A 105 6.93 -5.77 -3.90
CA GLN A 105 8.39 -5.88 -3.82
C GLN A 105 8.96 -5.61 -2.42
N LYS A 106 8.35 -4.70 -1.66
CA LYS A 106 8.77 -4.36 -0.29
C LYS A 106 8.03 -5.12 0.80
N LEU A 107 7.10 -6.03 0.44
CA LEU A 107 6.33 -6.76 1.43
C LEU A 107 7.21 -7.77 2.19
N PRO A 108 7.13 -7.82 3.53
CA PRO A 108 7.70 -8.91 4.30
C PRO A 108 7.07 -10.24 3.88
N ALA A 109 7.86 -11.32 3.86
CA ALA A 109 7.42 -12.65 3.40
C ALA A 109 6.11 -13.11 4.06
N GLU A 110 5.98 -12.92 5.38
CA GLU A 110 4.76 -13.28 6.12
C GLU A 110 3.52 -12.53 5.64
N LEU A 111 3.67 -11.23 5.37
CA LEU A 111 2.56 -10.38 4.96
C LEU A 111 2.19 -10.63 3.50
N ARG A 112 3.18 -10.93 2.65
CA ARG A 112 2.97 -11.39 1.28
C ARG A 112 2.20 -12.70 1.26
N LYS A 113 2.66 -13.72 1.99
CA LYS A 113 2.00 -15.03 2.08
C LYS A 113 0.54 -14.90 2.53
N ALA A 114 0.29 -14.15 3.60
CA ALA A 114 -1.08 -13.94 4.08
C ALA A 114 -1.97 -13.25 3.03
N ALA A 115 -1.42 -12.32 2.24
CA ALA A 115 -2.14 -11.66 1.16
C ALA A 115 -2.45 -12.59 -0.01
N GLU A 116 -1.50 -13.43 -0.40
CA GLU A 116 -1.68 -14.46 -1.44
C GLU A 116 -2.76 -15.47 -1.04
N GLU A 117 -2.74 -15.94 0.21
CA GLU A 117 -3.79 -16.81 0.77
C GLU A 117 -5.17 -16.14 0.76
N TRP A 118 -5.23 -14.85 1.09
CA TRP A 118 -6.48 -14.08 1.11
C TRP A 118 -7.05 -13.84 -0.29
N LEU A 119 -6.19 -13.61 -1.30
CA LEU A 119 -6.59 -13.40 -2.70
C LEU A 119 -7.17 -14.67 -3.34
N GLY A 120 -6.69 -15.85 -2.92
CA GLY A 120 -7.08 -17.13 -3.45
C GLY A 120 -6.49 -17.43 -4.84
N PRO A 121 -6.60 -18.68 -5.32
CA PRO A 121 -5.83 -19.19 -6.45
C PRO A 121 -6.14 -18.49 -7.79
N GLY A 122 -7.38 -18.02 -7.98
CA GLY A 122 -7.78 -17.36 -9.22
C GLY A 122 -7.04 -16.04 -9.43
N VAL A 123 -7.05 -15.17 -8.41
CA VAL A 123 -6.37 -13.86 -8.49
C VAL A 123 -4.86 -14.02 -8.36
N LEU A 124 -4.39 -15.05 -7.63
CA LEU A 124 -2.97 -15.36 -7.53
C LEU A 124 -2.35 -15.72 -8.90
N ALA A 125 -3.10 -16.41 -9.76
CA ALA A 125 -2.65 -16.64 -11.14
C ALA A 125 -2.41 -15.32 -11.88
N ASP A 126 -3.30 -14.34 -11.71
CA ASP A 126 -3.13 -13.01 -12.32
C ASP A 126 -1.93 -12.25 -11.72
N VAL A 127 -1.69 -12.38 -10.41
CA VAL A 127 -0.48 -11.82 -9.77
C VAL A 127 0.77 -12.42 -10.40
N ILE A 128 0.83 -13.74 -10.59
CA ILE A 128 1.97 -14.41 -11.23
C ILE A 128 2.16 -13.92 -12.67
N LEU A 129 1.09 -13.80 -13.46
CA LEU A 129 1.18 -13.28 -14.82
C LEU A 129 1.66 -11.82 -14.84
N MET A 130 1.20 -11.02 -13.88
CA MET A 130 1.59 -9.62 -13.72
C MET A 130 3.08 -9.50 -13.33
N GLU A 131 3.56 -10.32 -12.39
CA GLU A 131 4.97 -10.38 -11.96
C GLU A 131 5.89 -10.77 -13.12
N ASN A 132 5.47 -11.74 -13.94
CA ASN A 132 6.23 -12.19 -15.10
C ASN A 132 6.03 -11.30 -16.34
N LYS A 133 5.12 -10.32 -16.27
CA LYS A 133 4.79 -9.39 -17.36
C LYS A 133 4.32 -10.13 -18.63
N GLU A 134 3.56 -11.19 -18.42
CA GLU A 134 2.96 -12.03 -19.45
C GLU A 134 1.54 -11.55 -19.79
N ASP A 135 0.97 -12.01 -20.91
CA ASP A 135 -0.41 -11.67 -21.29
C ASP A 135 -1.40 -12.03 -20.16
N PRO A 136 -2.33 -11.13 -19.80
CA PRO A 136 -2.72 -9.87 -20.47
C PRO A 136 -2.01 -8.60 -19.95
N PHE A 137 -0.87 -8.76 -19.26
CA PHE A 137 -0.04 -7.73 -18.64
C PHE A 137 1.30 -7.54 -19.37
N PRO A 138 1.30 -7.03 -20.62
CA PRO A 138 2.53 -6.83 -21.36
C PRO A 138 3.48 -5.88 -20.62
N ARG A 139 4.79 -6.12 -20.78
CA ARG A 139 5.87 -5.31 -20.19
C ARG A 139 5.68 -3.79 -20.30
N ALA A 140 5.10 -3.32 -21.41
CA ALA A 140 4.80 -1.91 -21.64
C ALA A 140 3.93 -1.25 -20.55
N PHE A 141 3.11 -2.02 -19.83
CA PHE A 141 2.28 -1.49 -18.73
C PHE A 141 3.09 -1.11 -17.48
N PHE A 142 4.31 -1.64 -17.37
CA PHE A 142 5.18 -1.41 -16.21
C PHE A 142 6.31 -0.43 -16.51
N GLU A 143 6.33 0.15 -17.70
CA GLU A 143 7.31 1.18 -18.05
C GLU A 143 7.00 2.47 -17.28
N PRO A 144 8.01 3.18 -16.73
CA PRO A 144 7.80 4.34 -15.87
C PRO A 144 6.90 5.42 -16.48
N ALA A 145 7.04 5.67 -17.79
CA ALA A 145 6.22 6.65 -18.51
C ALA A 145 4.74 6.26 -18.60
N PHE A 146 4.45 4.95 -18.66
CA PHE A 146 3.08 4.44 -18.65
C PHE A 146 2.50 4.54 -17.24
N ILE A 147 3.23 4.04 -16.24
CA ILE A 147 2.83 4.08 -14.83
C ILE A 147 2.54 5.52 -14.38
N ALA A 148 3.39 6.49 -14.73
CA ALA A 148 3.23 7.89 -14.35
C ALA A 148 1.92 8.52 -14.84
N ARG A 149 1.33 7.99 -15.92
CA ARG A 149 0.07 8.47 -16.49
C ARG A 149 -1.14 7.64 -16.04
N LEU A 150 -0.91 6.50 -15.43
CA LEU A 150 -1.94 5.56 -15.03
C LEU A 150 -2.38 5.86 -13.59
N THR A 151 -3.59 6.39 -13.44
CA THR A 151 -4.17 6.51 -12.09
C THR A 151 -4.52 5.11 -11.54
N PRO A 152 -4.40 4.88 -10.23
CA PRO A 152 -4.81 3.61 -9.63
C PRO A 152 -6.26 3.24 -9.98
N ARG A 153 -7.16 4.23 -10.01
CA ARG A 153 -8.55 4.01 -10.43
C ARG A 153 -8.65 3.52 -11.88
N ALA A 154 -7.89 4.11 -12.81
CA ALA A 154 -7.89 3.70 -14.21
C ALA A 154 -7.37 2.27 -14.36
N TRP A 155 -6.33 1.89 -13.60
CA TRP A 155 -5.83 0.53 -13.53
C TRP A 155 -6.94 -0.46 -13.13
N TRP A 156 -7.54 -0.27 -11.96
CA TRP A 156 -8.58 -1.16 -11.44
C TRP A 156 -9.81 -1.27 -12.34
N LEU A 157 -10.23 -0.15 -12.96
CA LEU A 157 -11.32 -0.17 -13.93
C LEU A 157 -10.94 -0.86 -15.24
N GLY A 158 -9.70 -0.75 -15.67
CA GLY A 158 -9.16 -1.45 -16.83
C GLY A 158 -9.21 -2.97 -16.67
N LEU A 159 -8.79 -3.48 -15.51
CA LEU A 159 -8.85 -4.91 -15.19
C LEU A 159 -10.28 -5.45 -15.26
N LYS A 160 -11.25 -4.73 -14.69
CA LYS A 160 -12.67 -5.13 -14.70
C LYS A 160 -13.27 -5.25 -16.10
N LYS A 161 -12.79 -4.47 -17.07
CA LYS A 161 -13.28 -4.47 -18.45
C LYS A 161 -12.66 -5.57 -19.32
N ARG A 162 -11.69 -6.32 -18.80
CA ARG A 162 -11.04 -7.46 -19.47
C ARG A 162 -11.50 -8.74 -18.78
N PRO A 163 -12.54 -9.43 -19.30
CA PRO A 163 -13.20 -10.55 -18.61
C PRO A 163 -12.33 -11.82 -18.46
N VAL A 164 -11.11 -11.84 -18.99
CA VAL A 164 -10.12 -12.90 -18.71
C VAL A 164 -9.61 -12.83 -17.26
N LEU A 165 -9.69 -11.66 -16.61
CA LEU A 165 -9.02 -11.36 -15.34
C LEU A 165 -9.88 -11.51 -14.08
N LEU A 166 -11.19 -11.68 -14.18
CA LEU A 166 -12.05 -11.92 -13.01
C LEU A 166 -13.26 -12.75 -13.41
N LYS A 167 -13.30 -14.03 -13.04
CA LYS A 167 -14.51 -14.83 -13.18
C LYS A 167 -15.65 -14.21 -12.35
N PRO A 168 -16.90 -14.19 -12.84
CA PRO A 168 -18.03 -13.51 -12.18
C PRO A 168 -18.26 -13.91 -10.72
N GLN A 169 -17.88 -15.12 -10.33
CA GLN A 169 -18.04 -15.65 -8.98
C GLN A 169 -17.15 -14.95 -7.94
N GLN A 170 -16.01 -14.38 -8.33
CA GLN A 170 -15.06 -13.71 -7.42
C GLN A 170 -15.32 -12.20 -7.29
N MET A 171 -16.11 -11.59 -8.17
CA MET A 171 -16.57 -10.20 -8.00
C MET A 171 -17.69 -10.06 -6.96
N ASN A 172 -18.32 -11.15 -6.55
CA ASN A 172 -19.41 -11.13 -5.57
C ASN A 172 -18.92 -11.01 -4.12
N SER A 173 -17.67 -11.41 -3.81
CA SER A 173 -17.05 -11.17 -2.50
C SER A 173 -16.56 -9.73 -2.32
N LEU A 174 -16.32 -9.01 -3.41
CA LEU A 174 -15.95 -7.59 -3.43
C LEU A 174 -17.17 -6.66 -3.44
N ARG A 175 -18.38 -7.20 -3.58
CA ARG A 175 -19.61 -6.45 -3.31
C ARG A 175 -19.82 -6.46 -1.81
N CYS A 176 -19.58 -5.32 -1.15
CA CYS A 176 -20.23 -5.04 0.13
C CYS A 176 -21.73 -5.32 -0.06
N GLN A 177 -22.24 -6.32 0.65
CA GLN A 177 -23.67 -6.51 0.81
C GLN A 177 -24.22 -5.21 1.40
N ARG A 178 -25.29 -4.71 0.78
CA ARG A 178 -25.96 -3.45 1.17
C ARG A 178 -26.55 -3.57 2.56
#